data_AF-A0A3D8TXN0-F1
#
_entry.id   AF-A0A3D8TXN0-F1
#
_cell.length_a   1.000
_cell.length_b   1.000
_cell.length_c   1.000
_cell.angle_alpha   90.00
_cell.angle_beta   90.00
_cell.angle_gamma   90.00
#
_symmetry.space_group_name_H-M   'P 1'
#
loop_
_entity.id
_entity.type
_entity.pdbx_description
1 polymer ?
#
loop_
_entity_poly.entity_id
_entity_poly.type
_entity_poly.pdbx_seq_one_letter_code
_entity_poly.pdbx_strand_id
1 'polypeptide(L)' 'MEVLGGLLMADTTRRFIDALGVKMRGGTLRFQAQYLRLVHMPKYIQISDTNKLGLSRAFNEKDRALATKFAEAAYKEATE' A
#
# COMPACT_ATOMS: atom_id res chain seq x y z
N MET A 1 -10.02 8.69 -3.46
CA MET A 1 -9.82 7.21 -3.48
C MET A 1 -8.47 6.80 -4.07
N GLU A 2 -7.91 7.56 -5.01
CA GLU A 2 -6.68 7.17 -5.75
C GLU A 2 -5.43 7.04 -4.88
N VAL A 3 -5.23 7.93 -3.89
CA VAL A 3 -4.07 7.89 -2.97
C VAL A 3 -4.04 6.57 -2.19
N LEU A 4 -5.19 6.14 -1.65
CA LEU A 4 -5.31 4.85 -0.97
C LEU A 4 -5.07 3.69 -1.95
N GLY A 5 -5.58 3.80 -3.18
CA GLY A 5 -5.30 2.84 -4.24
C GLY A 5 -3.80 2.68 -4.50
N GLY A 6 -3.06 3.80 -4.58
CA GLY A 6 -1.60 3.81 -4.72
C GLY A 6 -0.91 3.08 -3.56
N LEU A 7 -1.31 3.36 -2.31
CA LEU A 7 -0.76 2.66 -1.14
C LEU A 7 -1.03 1.15 -1.18
N LEU A 8 -2.22 0.74 -1.60
CA LEU A 8 -2.60 -0.69 -1.65
C LEU A 8 -1.89 -1.46 -2.78
N MET A 9 -1.49 -0.80 -3.86
CA MET A 9 -0.72 -1.44 -4.95
C MET A 9 0.78 -1.59 -4.65
N ALA A 10 1.31 -0.79 -3.73
CA ALA A 10 2.72 -0.79 -3.37
C ALA A 10 3.21 -2.15 -2.84
N ASP A 11 4.50 -2.43 -3.04
CA ASP A 11 5.12 -3.67 -2.52
C ASP A 11 5.11 -3.75 -0.99
N THR A 12 5.06 -2.62 -0.29
CA THR A 12 4.87 -2.57 1.15
C THR A 12 3.57 -3.26 1.56
N THR A 13 2.46 -2.97 0.88
CA THR A 13 1.18 -3.66 1.12
C THR A 13 1.23 -5.11 0.66
N ARG A 14 1.89 -5.41 -0.47
CA ARG A 14 2.05 -6.80 -0.91
C ARG A 14 2.75 -7.67 0.12
N ARG A 15 3.86 -7.19 0.69
CA ARG A 15 4.63 -7.92 1.72
C ARG A 15 3.78 -8.27 2.93
N PHE A 16 2.87 -7.37 3.31
CA PHE A 16 1.93 -7.64 4.38
C PHE A 16 0.95 -8.77 4.03
N ILE A 17 0.41 -8.75 2.81
CA ILE A 17 -0.46 -9.82 2.30
C ILE A 17 0.29 -11.14 2.23
N ASP A 18 1.56 -11.14 1.80
CA ASP A 18 2.39 -12.35 1.74
C ASP A 18 2.74 -12.88 3.15
N ALA A 19 2.91 -12.00 4.14
CA ALA A 19 3.25 -12.38 5.51
C ALA A 19 2.06 -12.94 6.31
N LEU A 20 0.85 -12.40 6.11
CA LEU A 20 -0.36 -12.82 6.84
C LEU A 20 -1.30 -13.70 6.02
N GLY A 21 -1.10 -13.76 4.71
CA GLY A 21 -1.86 -14.61 3.80
C GLY A 21 -1.44 -16.07 3.92
N VAL A 22 -2.39 -16.97 3.67
CA VAL A 22 -2.12 -18.41 3.63
C VAL A 22 -2.06 -18.86 2.18
N LYS A 23 -1.00 -19.60 1.83
CA LYS A 23 -0.90 -20.24 0.52
C LYS A 23 -1.87 -21.41 0.43
N MET A 24 -2.83 -21.30 -0.49
CA MET A 24 -3.82 -22.33 -0.76
C MET A 24 -3.25 -23.42 -1.67
N ARG A 25 -3.88 -24.60 -1.68
CA ARG A 25 -3.65 -25.61 -2.71
C ARG A 25 -3.99 -24.99 -4.07
N GLY A 26 -3.04 -25.01 -5.01
CA GLY A 26 -3.16 -24.31 -6.30
C GLY A 26 -2.34 -23.02 -6.41
N GLY A 27 -1.60 -22.64 -5.37
CA GLY A 27 -0.60 -21.56 -5.45
C GLY A 27 -1.14 -20.13 -5.28
N THR A 28 -2.44 -19.97 -5.04
CA THR A 28 -3.05 -18.68 -4.73
C THR A 28 -2.94 -18.35 -3.24
N LEU A 29 -2.99 -17.05 -2.91
CA LEU A 29 -3.04 -16.60 -1.52
C LEU A 29 -4.49 -16.36 -1.11
N ARG A 30 -4.89 -16.92 0.03
CA ARG A 30 -6.12 -16.55 0.73
C ARG A 30 -5.78 -15.51 1.78
N PHE A 31 -6.34 -14.32 1.59
CA PHE A 31 -6.21 -13.21 2.53
C PHE A 31 -7.60 -12.81 3.02
N GLN A 32 -7.81 -12.93 4.33
CA GLN A 32 -9.08 -12.57 4.95
C GLN A 32 -9.12 -11.08 5.27
N ALA A 33 -10.26 -10.42 5.03
CA ALA A 33 -10.45 -9.00 5.33
C ALA A 33 -10.20 -8.64 6.81
N GLN A 34 -10.28 -9.61 7.73
CA GLN A 34 -9.90 -9.44 9.12
C GLN A 34 -8.46 -8.96 9.30
N TYR A 35 -7.52 -9.47 8.48
CA TYR A 35 -6.12 -9.08 8.55
C TYR A 35 -5.86 -7.67 8.03
N LEU A 36 -6.79 -7.07 7.26
CA LEU A 36 -6.69 -5.64 6.89
C LEU A 36 -6.65 -4.73 8.12
N ARG A 37 -7.29 -5.14 9.21
CA ARG A 37 -7.29 -4.37 10.47
C ARG A 37 -5.91 -4.30 11.14
N LEU A 38 -5.00 -5.19 10.77
CA LEU A 38 -3.63 -5.21 11.29
C LEU A 38 -2.67 -4.40 10.40
N VAL A 39 -3.10 -3.98 9.21
CA VAL A 39 -2.29 -3.14 8.32
C VAL A 39 -2.21 -1.74 8.93
N HIS A 40 -1.02 -1.33 9.33
CA HIS A 40 -0.78 0.06 9.71
C HIS A 40 -0.64 0.88 8.43
N MET A 41 -1.45 1.92 8.29
CA MET A 41 -1.43 2.85 7.17
C MET A 41 -1.18 4.27 7.70
N PRO A 42 -0.39 5.09 7.00
CA PRO A 42 -0.23 6.50 7.36
C PRO A 42 -1.60 7.19 7.28
N LYS A 43 -1.90 8.09 8.23
CA LYS A 43 -3.12 8.89 8.14
C LYS A 43 -3.00 9.83 6.95
N TYR A 44 -4.10 10.06 6.25
CA TYR A 44 -4.13 10.92 5.06
C TYR A 44 -3.55 12.33 5.31
N ILE A 45 -3.75 12.89 6.51
CA ILE A 45 -3.24 14.21 6.90
C ILE A 45 -1.73 14.24 7.16
N GLN A 46 -1.10 13.09 7.41
CA GLN A 46 0.35 12.99 7.63
C GLN A 46 1.14 12.90 6.32
N ILE A 47 0.46 12.69 5.19
CA ILE A 47 1.10 12.53 3.89
C ILE A 47 1.18 13.91 3.23
N SER A 48 2.37 14.29 2.75
CA SER A 48 2.56 15.50 1.97
C SER A 48 1.77 15.48 0.66
N ASP A 49 1.40 16.65 0.15
CA ASP A 49 0.64 16.75 -1.10
C ASP A 49 1.43 16.23 -2.31
N THR A 50 2.76 16.36 -2.27
CA THR A 50 3.67 15.74 -3.26
C THR A 50 3.52 14.22 -3.29
N ASN A 51 3.53 13.57 -2.12
CA ASN A 51 3.38 12.12 -2.04
C ASN A 51 1.97 11.67 -2.40
N LYS A 52 0.92 12.41 -2.00
CA LYS A 52 -0.46 12.14 -2.42
C LYS A 52 -0.60 12.15 -3.95
N LEU A 53 -0.04 13.18 -4.60
CA LEU A 53 -0.07 13.28 -6.07
C LEU A 53 0.69 12.13 -6.72
N GLY A 54 1.87 11.79 -6.20
CA GLY A 54 2.66 10.65 -6.65
C GLY A 54 1.91 9.32 -6.55
N LEU A 55 1.24 9.08 -5.41
CA LEU A 55 0.41 7.89 -5.18
C LEU A 55 -0.81 7.83 -6.10
N SER A 56 -1.52 8.95 -6.29
CA SER A 56 -2.66 9.03 -7.21
C SER A 56 -2.23 8.75 -8.65
N ARG A 57 -1.12 9.36 -9.10
CA ARG A 57 -0.55 9.11 -10.43
C ARG A 57 -0.18 7.65 -10.62
N ALA A 58 0.54 7.07 -9.65
CA ALA A 58 0.91 5.66 -9.69
C ALA A 58 -0.30 4.73 -9.79
N PHE A 59 -1.38 5.05 -9.07
CA PHE A 59 -2.65 4.33 -9.16
C PHE A 59 -3.27 4.40 -10.57
N ASN A 60 -3.36 5.60 -11.12
CA ASN A 60 -3.96 5.84 -12.43
C ASN A 60 -3.16 5.20 -13.57
N GLU A 61 -1.82 5.23 -13.49
CA GLU A 61 -0.91 4.63 -14.46
C GLU A 61 -0.68 3.12 -14.22
N LYS A 62 -1.23 2.56 -13.13
CA LYS A 62 -0.96 1.17 -12.67
C LYS A 62 0.54 0.89 -12.48
N ASP A 63 1.32 1.92 -12.14
CA ASP A 63 2.76 1.82 -11.92
C ASP A 63 3.05 1.43 -10.47
N ARG A 64 3.36 0.14 -10.30
CA ARG A 64 3.67 -0.44 -8.99
C ARG A 64 4.99 0.04 -8.39
N ALA A 65 5.99 0.30 -9.23
CA ALA A 65 7.29 0.76 -8.75
C ALA A 65 7.18 2.20 -8.23
N LEU A 66 6.44 3.04 -8.96
CA LEU A 66 6.14 4.40 -8.56
C LEU A 66 5.29 4.43 -7.28
N ALA A 67 4.27 3.56 -7.20
CA ALA A 67 3.46 3.41 -5.99
C ALA A 67 4.31 3.04 -4.77
N THR A 68 5.24 2.11 -4.95
CA THR A 68 6.16 1.67 -3.88
C THR A 68 7.05 2.79 -3.39
N LYS A 69 7.67 3.54 -4.31
CA LYS A 69 8.53 4.69 -3.99
C LYS A 69 7.79 5.73 -3.14
N PHE A 70 6.59 6.14 -3.56
CA PHE A 70 5.83 7.16 -2.83
C PHE A 70 5.17 6.61 -1.56
N ALA A 71 4.84 5.32 -1.50
CA ALA A 71 4.37 4.70 -0.28
C ALA A 71 5.46 4.70 0.81
N GLU A 72 6.69 4.31 0.47
CA GLU A 72 7.82 4.34 1.41
C GLU A 72 8.09 5.76 1.94
N ALA A 73 8.01 6.77 1.07
CA ALA A 73 8.12 8.17 1.48
C ALA A 73 6.98 8.58 2.43
N ALA A 74 5.74 8.21 2.13
CA ALA A 74 4.59 8.50 2.98
C ALA A 74 4.67 7.82 4.36
N TYR A 75 5.22 6.60 4.45
CA TYR A 75 5.45 5.94 5.73
C TYR A 75 6.54 6.63 6.56
N LYS A 76 7.60 7.15 5.91
CA LYS A 76 8.65 7.93 6.59
C LYS A 76 8.05 9.22 7.18
N GLU A 77 7.33 9.99 6.37
CA GLU A 77 6.66 11.24 6.80
C GLU A 77 5.70 11.02 7.98
N ALA A 78 5.03 9.88 8.03
CA ALA A 78 4.08 9.58 9.09
C ALA A 78 4.72 9.11 10.40
N THR A 79 6.01 8.76 10.38
CA THR A 79 6.79 8.29 11.55
C THR A 79 7.67 9.40 12.13
N GLU A 80 7.98 10.42 11.34
CA GLU A 80 8.64 11.67 11.74
C GLU A 80 7.65 12.64 12.42
#